data_AF-A0A9D6L7P4-F1
#
_entry.id   AF-A0A9D6L7P4-F1
#
_cell.length_a   1.000
_cell.length_b   1.000
_cell.length_c   1.000
_cell.angle_alpha   90.00
_cell.angle_beta   90.00
_cell.angle_gamma   90.00
#
_symmetry.space_group_name_H-M   'P 1'
#
loop_
_entity.id
_entity.type
_entity.pdbx_description
1 polymer ?
#
loop_
_entity_poly.entity_id
_entity_poly.type
_entity_poly.pdbx_seq_one_letter_code
_entity_poly.pdbx_strand_id
1 'polypeptide(L)'
;MGEALNATHLFLRPGKRVHNSEQWWTAFFGMLVLYLAKHPHDPRIPIKEYRSGARWHYLRTGLLNCAGLSYSDVLMEAKPDQVFGEINWNTKFLKLKPDITILRQQEKRVILIENKTVGTHIGDQLKLYVQLARILGSRPGWTCDVIFLVSLGYQDYQDERDWKALEIAGTKLILWEDVLRIVGRIDCFRELFDVPDLRPYYETPQQAPT
;
A
#
# COMPACT_ATOMS: atom_id res chain seq x y z
N MET A 1 -17.13 3.96 25.91
CA MET A 1 -17.26 3.96 24.44
C MET A 1 -16.28 2.95 23.91
N GLY A 2 -16.70 2.01 23.07
CA GLY A 2 -15.76 1.08 22.44
C GLY A 2 -14.82 1.84 21.51
N GLU A 3 -13.56 1.46 21.47
CA GLU A 3 -12.59 1.98 20.52
C GLU A 3 -13.08 1.71 19.09
N ALA A 4 -12.99 2.71 18.20
CA ALA A 4 -13.42 2.54 16.83
C ALA A 4 -12.49 1.54 16.12
N LEU A 5 -13.06 0.43 15.62
CA LEU A 5 -12.31 -0.55 14.83
C LEU A 5 -11.83 0.09 13.52
N ASN A 6 -10.69 -0.40 13.02
CA ASN A 6 -10.08 -0.07 11.74
C ASN A 6 -9.22 -1.25 11.27
N ALA A 7 -8.59 -1.16 10.10
CA ALA A 7 -7.84 -2.29 9.55
C ALA A 7 -6.69 -2.76 10.45
N THR A 8 -6.09 -1.86 11.24
CA THR A 8 -5.02 -2.19 12.19
C THR A 8 -5.42 -3.27 13.19
N HIS A 9 -6.70 -3.32 13.56
CA HIS A 9 -7.21 -4.33 14.49
C HIS A 9 -7.13 -5.75 13.93
N LEU A 10 -7.23 -5.92 12.61
CA LEU A 10 -7.04 -7.22 11.96
C LEU A 10 -5.56 -7.65 11.97
N PHE A 11 -4.62 -6.71 12.07
CA PHE A 11 -3.19 -6.99 12.18
C PHE A 11 -2.78 -7.36 13.61
N LEU A 12 -3.37 -6.68 14.60
CA LEU A 12 -3.02 -6.83 16.02
C LEU A 12 -3.67 -8.03 16.70
N ARG A 13 -4.87 -8.42 16.26
CA ARG A 13 -5.63 -9.54 16.83
C ARG A 13 -6.14 -10.44 15.72
N PRO A 14 -5.26 -11.07 14.94
CA PRO A 14 -5.75 -11.94 13.90
C PRO A 14 -6.49 -13.13 14.54
N GLY A 15 -7.55 -13.59 13.87
CA GLY A 15 -8.24 -14.81 14.27
C GLY A 15 -7.27 -16.00 14.33
N LYS A 16 -7.68 -17.10 14.98
CA LYS A 16 -6.81 -18.29 15.15
C LYS A 16 -6.21 -18.82 13.84
N ARG A 17 -6.75 -18.46 12.67
CA ARG A 17 -6.29 -18.89 11.34
C ARG A 17 -5.63 -17.78 10.49
N VAL A 18 -5.51 -16.55 10.99
CA VAL A 18 -4.87 -15.43 10.26
C VAL A 18 -3.57 -15.05 10.97
N HIS A 19 -2.53 -14.70 10.20
CA HIS A 19 -1.15 -14.76 10.65
C HIS A 19 -0.53 -13.38 10.90
N ASN A 20 0.24 -13.25 11.99
CA ASN A 20 0.90 -12.02 12.46
C ASN A 20 1.99 -11.44 11.52
N SER A 21 2.18 -11.94 10.30
CA SER A 21 3.32 -11.55 9.45
C SER A 21 2.94 -10.53 8.36
N GLU A 22 3.74 -9.47 8.22
CA GLU A 22 3.63 -8.49 7.13
C GLU A 22 3.66 -9.16 5.74
N GLN A 23 4.42 -10.27 5.62
CA GLN A 23 4.50 -11.09 4.41
C GLN A 23 3.15 -11.67 3.97
N TRP A 24 2.29 -12.08 4.91
CA TRP A 24 0.95 -12.59 4.57
C TRP A 24 0.10 -11.49 3.94
N TRP A 25 0.13 -10.29 4.51
CA TRP A 25 -0.60 -9.12 4.01
C TRP A 25 -0.07 -8.65 2.65
N THR A 26 1.25 -8.70 2.47
CA THR A 26 1.91 -8.46 1.19
C THR A 26 1.42 -9.45 0.13
N ALA A 27 1.45 -10.76 0.41
CA ALA A 27 0.94 -11.78 -0.50
C ALA A 27 -0.57 -11.62 -0.79
N PHE A 28 -1.37 -11.34 0.25
CA PHE A 28 -2.80 -11.10 0.13
C PHE A 28 -3.11 -9.95 -0.82
N PHE A 29 -2.45 -8.81 -0.66
CA PHE A 29 -2.65 -7.66 -1.54
C PHE A 29 -2.19 -7.96 -2.97
N GLY A 30 -1.07 -8.65 -3.15
CA GLY A 30 -0.61 -9.10 -4.48
C GLY A 30 -1.63 -10.00 -5.19
N MET A 31 -2.22 -10.96 -4.46
CA MET A 31 -3.30 -11.80 -4.98
C MET A 31 -4.54 -10.99 -5.34
N LEU A 32 -4.92 -10.01 -4.51
CA LEU A 32 -6.05 -9.12 -4.82
C LEU A 32 -5.79 -8.32 -6.09
N VAL A 33 -4.60 -7.73 -6.26
CA VAL A 33 -4.23 -6.98 -7.47
C VAL A 33 -4.39 -7.86 -8.72
N LEU A 34 -3.87 -9.10 -8.68
CA LEU A 34 -3.99 -10.04 -9.79
C LEU A 34 -5.44 -10.50 -10.02
N TYR A 35 -6.23 -10.69 -8.96
CA TYR A 35 -7.65 -10.98 -9.08
C TYR A 35 -8.39 -9.83 -9.78
N LEU A 36 -8.19 -8.59 -9.32
CA LEU A 36 -8.79 -7.39 -9.91
C LEU A 36 -8.36 -7.20 -11.38
N ALA A 37 -7.12 -7.59 -11.73
CA ALA A 37 -6.63 -7.54 -13.10
C ALA A 37 -7.44 -8.40 -14.08
N LYS A 38 -8.01 -9.51 -13.59
CA LYS A 38 -8.86 -10.43 -14.37
C LYS A 38 -10.35 -10.07 -14.34
N HIS A 39 -10.76 -9.13 -13.48
CA HIS A 39 -12.16 -8.75 -13.29
C HIS A 39 -12.36 -7.24 -13.61
N PRO A 40 -12.47 -6.88 -14.90
CA PRO A 40 -12.36 -5.50 -15.37
C PRO A 40 -13.55 -4.59 -15.02
N HIS A 41 -14.60 -5.12 -14.38
CA HIS A 41 -15.75 -4.31 -13.99
C HIS A 41 -15.45 -3.35 -12.81
N ASP A 42 -14.49 -3.68 -11.94
CA ASP A 42 -13.98 -2.74 -10.93
C ASP A 42 -12.50 -2.99 -10.54
N PRO A 43 -11.54 -2.76 -11.45
CA PRO A 43 -10.15 -3.18 -11.26
C PRO A 43 -9.31 -2.14 -10.50
N ARG A 44 -9.93 -1.26 -9.71
CA ARG A 44 -9.30 0.00 -9.28
C ARG A 44 -9.27 0.13 -7.76
N ILE A 45 -8.08 0.41 -7.23
CA ILE A 45 -7.87 0.69 -5.80
C ILE A 45 -7.64 2.20 -5.63
N PRO A 46 -8.33 2.89 -4.70
CA PRO A 46 -8.11 4.31 -4.46
C PRO A 46 -6.67 4.63 -4.06
N ILE A 47 -6.10 5.67 -4.68
CA ILE A 47 -4.84 6.28 -4.25
C ILE A 47 -5.17 7.61 -3.57
N LYS A 48 -4.51 7.84 -2.44
CA LYS A 48 -4.75 8.98 -1.56
C LYS A 48 -3.46 9.70 -1.19
N GLU A 49 -3.61 10.89 -0.65
CA GLU A 49 -2.56 11.61 0.07
C GLU A 49 -3.12 12.04 1.42
N TYR A 50 -2.28 11.97 2.46
CA TYR A 50 -2.62 12.50 3.75
C TYR A 50 -2.46 14.03 3.75
N ARG A 51 -3.40 14.72 4.39
CA ARG A 51 -3.33 16.15 4.69
C ARG A 51 -3.47 16.35 6.19
N SER A 52 -2.45 16.94 6.82
CA SER A 52 -2.43 17.18 8.27
C SER A 52 -3.15 18.46 8.67
N GLY A 53 -3.30 18.67 9.98
CA GLY A 53 -3.93 19.86 10.57
C GLY A 53 -5.24 19.56 11.29
N ALA A 54 -5.91 20.61 11.76
CA ALA A 54 -7.14 20.49 12.56
C ALA A 54 -8.31 19.79 11.82
N ARG A 55 -8.26 19.78 10.48
CA ARG A 55 -9.19 19.06 9.61
C ARG A 55 -8.44 18.03 8.76
N TRP A 56 -7.66 17.18 9.43
CA TRP A 56 -6.92 16.13 8.76
C TRP A 56 -7.86 15.28 7.91
N HIS A 57 -7.38 14.84 6.75
CA HIS A 57 -8.16 14.00 5.85
C HIS A 57 -7.25 13.27 4.87
N TYR A 58 -7.76 12.17 4.33
CA TYR A 58 -7.12 11.47 3.22
C TYR A 58 -7.78 11.88 1.90
N LEU A 59 -7.10 12.75 1.16
CA LEU A 59 -7.58 13.24 -0.13
C LEU A 59 -7.35 12.17 -1.21
N ARG A 60 -8.40 11.79 -1.94
CA ARG A 60 -8.25 10.92 -3.11
C ARG A 60 -7.59 11.68 -4.25
N THR A 61 -6.42 11.22 -4.68
CA THR A 61 -5.64 11.83 -5.77
C THR A 61 -5.54 10.97 -7.02
N GLY A 62 -5.96 9.70 -6.94
CA GLY A 62 -5.97 8.84 -8.11
C GLY A 62 -6.55 7.45 -7.86
N LEU A 63 -6.18 6.54 -8.77
CA LEU A 63 -6.53 5.12 -8.73
C LEU A 63 -5.33 4.29 -9.18
N LEU A 64 -5.06 3.22 -8.46
CA LEU A 64 -4.23 2.13 -8.94
C LEU A 64 -5.09 1.29 -9.88
N ASN A 65 -4.79 1.36 -11.18
CA ASN A 65 -5.45 0.52 -12.17
C ASN A 65 -4.79 -0.85 -12.21
N CYS A 66 -5.52 -1.90 -11.85
CA CYS A 66 -5.04 -3.28 -11.90
C CYS A 66 -5.35 -3.94 -13.24
N ALA A 67 -6.19 -3.34 -14.09
CA ALA A 67 -6.63 -3.95 -15.34
C ALA A 67 -5.45 -4.34 -16.24
N GLY A 68 -5.53 -5.56 -16.78
CA GLY A 68 -4.54 -6.08 -17.72
C GLY A 68 -3.23 -6.55 -17.09
N LEU A 69 -3.04 -6.41 -15.77
CA LEU A 69 -1.86 -6.95 -15.10
C LEU A 69 -1.83 -8.48 -15.15
N SER A 70 -0.62 -9.00 -15.24
CA SER A 70 -0.29 -10.42 -15.23
C SER A 70 0.72 -10.73 -14.14
N TYR A 71 1.03 -12.02 -13.94
CA TYR A 71 2.02 -12.46 -12.96
C TYR A 71 3.42 -11.89 -13.22
N SER A 72 3.77 -11.58 -14.48
CA SER A 72 5.07 -10.95 -14.79
C SER A 72 5.10 -9.46 -14.48
N ASP A 73 3.93 -8.82 -14.31
CA ASP A 73 3.84 -7.40 -13.98
C ASP A 73 3.82 -7.16 -12.47
N VAL A 74 3.41 -8.13 -11.66
CA VAL A 74 3.31 -8.01 -10.19
C VAL A 74 4.39 -8.83 -9.52
N LEU A 75 5.47 -8.16 -9.13
CA LEU A 75 6.66 -8.78 -8.56
C LEU A 75 6.65 -8.62 -7.04
N MET A 76 6.68 -9.74 -6.33
CA MET A 76 6.64 -9.77 -4.87
C MET A 76 8.06 -9.71 -4.31
N GLU A 77 8.29 -8.73 -3.43
CA GLU A 77 9.57 -8.54 -2.73
C GLU A 77 10.80 -8.62 -3.68
N ALA A 78 10.69 -8.07 -4.89
CA ALA A 78 11.75 -8.19 -5.88
C ALA A 78 12.84 -7.13 -5.65
N LYS A 79 14.11 -7.53 -5.75
CA LYS A 79 15.22 -6.57 -5.59
C LYS A 79 15.34 -5.67 -6.82
N PRO A 80 15.57 -4.35 -6.66
CA PRO A 80 15.63 -3.43 -7.80
C PRO A 80 16.66 -3.80 -8.88
N ASP A 81 17.83 -4.30 -8.49
CA ASP A 81 18.89 -4.72 -9.42
C ASP A 81 18.48 -5.92 -10.29
N GLN A 82 17.67 -6.83 -9.75
CA GLN A 82 17.13 -7.97 -10.48
C GLN A 82 16.02 -7.57 -11.46
N VAL A 83 15.28 -6.51 -11.15
CA VAL A 83 14.10 -6.08 -11.94
C VAL A 83 14.49 -5.10 -13.05
N PHE A 84 15.36 -4.14 -12.76
CA PHE A 84 15.63 -3.01 -13.67
C PHE A 84 16.96 -3.11 -14.42
N GLY A 85 17.73 -4.16 -14.16
CA GLY A 85 19.00 -4.47 -14.81
C GLY A 85 20.17 -3.63 -14.31
N GLU A 86 21.18 -3.50 -15.17
CA GLU A 86 22.41 -2.77 -14.87
C GLU A 86 22.17 -1.25 -14.84
N ILE A 87 21.90 -0.75 -13.63
CA ILE A 87 22.06 0.65 -13.26
C ILE A 87 23.33 0.72 -12.40
N ASN A 88 24.03 1.85 -12.39
CA ASN A 88 25.10 2.07 -11.41
C ASN A 88 24.49 2.20 -10.01
N TRP A 89 24.16 1.06 -9.41
CA TRP A 89 23.43 0.97 -8.16
C TRP A 89 24.30 1.43 -7.00
N ASN A 90 23.86 2.46 -6.30
CA ASN A 90 24.41 2.75 -4.98
C ASN A 90 24.04 1.59 -4.03
N THR A 91 25.01 1.11 -3.26
CA THR A 91 24.86 -0.05 -2.36
C THR A 91 23.72 0.09 -1.36
N LYS A 92 23.32 1.32 -1.01
CA LYS A 92 22.14 1.58 -0.15
C LYS A 92 20.82 1.09 -0.76
N PHE A 93 20.71 1.05 -2.09
CA PHE A 93 19.50 0.61 -2.80
C PHE A 93 19.46 -0.91 -3.02
N LEU A 94 20.62 -1.59 -3.00
CA LEU A 94 20.70 -3.05 -3.19
C LEU A 94 20.06 -3.85 -2.04
N LYS A 95 19.84 -3.20 -0.89
CA LYS A 95 19.14 -3.78 0.26
C LYS A 95 17.64 -3.53 0.24
N LEU A 96 17.15 -2.66 -0.65
CA LEU A 96 15.72 -2.39 -0.76
C LEU A 96 15.04 -3.58 -1.42
N LYS A 97 13.86 -3.91 -0.88
CA LYS A 97 13.02 -5.02 -1.34
C LYS A 97 11.58 -4.54 -1.19
N PRO A 98 11.07 -3.69 -2.12
CA PRO A 98 9.69 -3.23 -2.06
C PRO A 98 8.78 -4.45 -1.98
N ASP A 99 7.84 -4.44 -1.02
CA ASP A 99 6.92 -5.56 -0.80
C ASP A 99 6.25 -6.01 -2.10
N ILE A 100 5.85 -5.04 -2.93
CA ILE A 100 5.26 -5.29 -4.23
C ILE A 100 5.81 -4.26 -5.22
N THR A 101 6.26 -4.73 -6.38
CA THR A 101 6.60 -3.90 -7.54
C THR A 101 5.64 -4.21 -8.67
N ILE A 102 4.90 -3.20 -9.13
CA ILE A 102 4.11 -3.29 -10.36
C ILE A 102 4.94 -2.71 -11.50
N LEU A 103 5.33 -3.56 -12.45
CA LEU A 103 6.14 -3.22 -13.60
C LEU A 103 5.31 -3.32 -14.89
N ARG A 104 4.89 -2.17 -15.43
CA ARG A 104 4.23 -2.10 -16.74
C ARG A 104 5.25 -1.68 -17.80
N GLN A 105 5.96 -2.66 -18.36
CA GLN A 105 7.06 -2.39 -19.29
C GLN A 105 6.63 -1.60 -20.54
N GLN A 106 5.47 -1.95 -21.12
CA GLN A 106 4.93 -1.29 -22.31
C GLN A 106 4.58 0.18 -22.06
N GLU A 107 4.07 0.49 -20.87
CA GLU A 107 3.75 1.85 -20.42
C GLU A 107 4.98 2.57 -19.84
N LYS A 108 6.13 1.89 -19.72
CA LYS A 108 7.33 2.37 -19.04
C LYS A 108 7.00 2.91 -17.63
N ARG A 109 6.17 2.18 -16.90
CA ARG A 109 5.71 2.59 -15.57
C ARG A 109 6.10 1.58 -14.51
N VAL A 110 6.59 2.10 -13.39
CA VAL A 110 6.91 1.35 -12.18
C VAL A 110 6.08 1.90 -11.04
N ILE A 111 5.54 1.02 -10.20
CA ILE A 111 4.93 1.39 -8.93
C ILE A 111 5.56 0.51 -7.86
N LEU A 112 6.27 1.14 -6.94
CA LEU A 112 6.82 0.49 -5.76
C LEU A 112 5.81 0.64 -4.64
N ILE A 113 5.34 -0.47 -4.09
CA ILE A 113 4.41 -0.49 -2.98
C ILE A 113 5.13 -1.07 -1.77
N GLU A 114 5.14 -0.31 -0.68
CA GLU A 114 5.63 -0.75 0.61
C GLU A 114 4.44 -0.95 1.55
N ASN A 115 4.27 -2.15 2.07
CA ASN A 115 3.23 -2.50 3.02
C ASN A 115 3.71 -2.21 4.44
N LYS A 116 2.82 -1.64 5.25
CA LYS A 116 3.11 -1.22 6.61
C LYS A 116 1.90 -1.53 7.48
N THR A 117 2.06 -2.56 8.30
CA THR A 117 0.97 -3.13 9.12
C THR A 117 0.94 -2.52 10.53
N VAL A 118 2.01 -2.67 11.33
CA VAL A 118 2.13 -2.10 12.69
C VAL A 118 3.59 -1.79 13.04
N GLY A 119 3.83 -0.68 13.77
CA GLY A 119 4.98 -0.55 14.68
C GLY A 119 6.36 -0.30 14.06
N THR A 120 6.45 -0.03 12.77
CA THR A 120 7.72 0.34 12.11
C THR A 120 7.73 1.84 11.81
N HIS A 121 8.88 2.51 11.93
CA HIS A 121 8.97 3.92 11.50
C HIS A 121 9.18 4.02 9.99
N ILE A 122 8.41 4.87 9.31
CA ILE A 122 8.44 5.06 7.86
C ILE A 122 9.60 5.99 7.43
N GLY A 123 10.01 6.93 8.30
CA GLY A 123 10.84 8.09 7.92
C GLY A 123 12.11 7.79 7.10
N ASP A 124 12.99 6.89 7.54
CA ASP A 124 14.24 6.62 6.82
C ASP A 124 14.04 5.77 5.57
N GLN A 125 13.09 4.82 5.63
CA GLN A 125 12.75 3.96 4.49
C GLN A 125 12.09 4.77 3.37
N LEU A 126 11.23 5.72 3.72
CA LEU A 126 10.57 6.64 2.80
C LEU A 126 11.59 7.42 1.97
N LYS A 127 12.62 8.01 2.60
CA LYS A 127 13.66 8.76 1.89
C LYS A 127 14.36 7.90 0.85
N LEU A 128 14.67 6.64 1.18
CA LEU A 128 15.33 5.70 0.29
C LEU A 128 14.43 5.32 -0.90
N TYR A 129 13.16 5.02 -0.66
CA TYR A 129 12.22 4.71 -1.74
C TYR A 129 11.93 5.90 -2.66
N VAL A 130 11.77 7.10 -2.10
CA VAL A 130 11.59 8.32 -2.91
C VAL A 130 12.81 8.57 -3.79
N GLN A 131 14.02 8.36 -3.28
CA GLN A 131 15.25 8.46 -4.09
C GLN A 131 15.31 7.38 -5.16
N LEU A 132 14.97 6.13 -4.83
CA LEU A 132 14.92 5.03 -5.79
C LEU A 132 13.94 5.33 -6.93
N ALA A 133 12.73 5.80 -6.60
CA ALA A 133 11.73 6.17 -7.61
C ALA A 133 12.20 7.31 -8.50
N ARG A 134 12.88 8.33 -7.96
CA ARG A 134 13.48 9.40 -8.78
C ARG A 134 14.53 8.86 -9.76
N ILE A 135 15.36 7.91 -9.34
CA ILE A 135 16.38 7.27 -10.21
C ILE A 135 15.71 6.44 -11.31
N LEU A 136 14.69 5.66 -10.97
CA LEU A 136 13.96 4.85 -11.95
C LEU A 136 13.17 5.73 -12.93
N GLY A 137 12.55 6.80 -12.44
CA GLY A 137 11.79 7.77 -13.23
C GLY A 137 12.63 8.76 -14.03
N SER A 138 13.94 8.89 -13.77
CA SER A 138 14.82 9.71 -14.61
C SER A 138 15.24 9.01 -15.90
N ARG A 139 14.95 7.71 -16.03
CA ARG A 139 15.17 6.96 -17.27
C ARG A 139 14.24 7.51 -18.37
N PRO A 140 14.71 7.64 -19.63
CA PRO A 140 13.91 8.24 -20.70
C PRO A 140 12.54 7.59 -20.90
N GLY A 141 11.49 8.38 -20.68
CA GLY A 141 10.09 7.98 -20.83
C GLY A 141 9.57 7.04 -19.74
N TRP A 142 10.34 6.79 -18.68
CA TRP A 142 9.88 6.01 -17.54
C TRP A 142 9.24 6.89 -16.47
N THR A 143 8.26 6.34 -15.78
CA THR A 143 7.69 6.93 -14.55
C THR A 143 7.80 5.92 -13.42
N CYS A 144 8.03 6.42 -12.20
CA CYS A 144 8.08 5.58 -11.01
C CYS A 144 7.34 6.25 -9.86
N ASP A 145 6.33 5.58 -9.32
CA ASP A 145 5.56 5.99 -8.16
C ASP A 145 5.97 5.16 -6.93
N VAL A 146 6.00 5.78 -5.75
CA VAL A 146 6.05 5.07 -4.47
C VAL A 146 4.70 5.20 -3.81
N ILE A 147 4.15 4.07 -3.36
CA ILE A 147 2.89 4.00 -2.63
C ILE A 147 3.13 3.29 -1.31
N PHE A 148 2.67 3.87 -0.21
CA PHE A 148 2.60 3.17 1.06
C PHE A 148 1.21 2.57 1.24
N LEU A 149 1.16 1.27 1.49
CA LEU A 149 -0.05 0.54 1.86
C LEU A 149 -0.11 0.49 3.40
N VAL A 150 -0.97 1.32 3.97
CA VAL A 150 -1.02 1.60 5.42
C VAL A 150 -2.46 1.51 5.94
N SER A 151 -2.63 1.28 7.23
CA SER A 151 -3.93 1.37 7.90
C SER A 151 -4.07 2.70 8.66
N LEU A 152 -5.30 3.10 8.97
CA LEU A 152 -5.55 4.34 9.73
C LEU A 152 -4.89 4.34 11.11
N GLY A 153 -4.82 3.20 11.79
CA GLY A 153 -4.21 3.06 13.12
C GLY A 153 -2.73 2.68 13.10
N TYR A 154 -2.05 2.79 11.95
CA TYR A 154 -0.65 2.39 11.79
C TYR A 154 0.30 2.99 12.84
N GLN A 155 -0.01 4.18 13.33
CA GLN A 155 0.61 4.77 14.51
C GLN A 155 -0.54 5.30 15.34
N ASP A 156 -0.61 4.90 16.60
CA ASP A 156 -1.47 5.59 17.57
C ASP A 156 -1.40 7.08 17.30
N TYR A 157 -2.56 7.72 17.16
CA TYR A 157 -2.77 9.11 16.71
C TYR A 157 -1.92 10.17 17.43
N GLN A 158 -1.16 9.78 18.44
CA GLN A 158 -0.26 10.60 19.24
C GLN A 158 1.09 10.89 18.57
N ASP A 159 1.57 10.04 17.65
CA ASP A 159 2.83 10.27 16.91
C ASP A 159 2.57 10.64 15.44
N GLU A 160 2.38 11.94 15.17
CA GLU A 160 2.13 12.45 13.81
C GLU A 160 3.38 12.48 12.92
N ARG A 161 4.55 12.04 13.39
CA ARG A 161 5.83 12.26 12.68
C ARG A 161 5.86 11.57 11.32
N ASP A 162 5.40 10.32 11.21
CA ASP A 162 5.43 9.63 9.91
C ASP A 162 4.35 10.14 8.97
N TRP A 163 3.18 10.52 9.49
CA TRP A 163 2.14 11.15 8.68
C TRP A 163 2.59 12.50 8.10
N LYS A 164 3.28 13.32 8.91
CA LYS A 164 3.92 14.55 8.44
C LYS A 164 5.04 14.27 7.45
N ALA A 165 5.85 13.24 7.67
CA ALA A 165 6.91 12.87 6.73
C ALA A 165 6.34 12.44 5.37
N LEU A 166 5.26 11.65 5.37
CA LEU A 166 4.54 11.23 4.17
C LEU A 166 3.94 12.42 3.42
N GLU A 167 3.32 13.35 4.14
CA GLU A 167 2.75 14.59 3.59
C GLU A 167 3.83 15.49 2.98
N ILE A 168 4.91 15.78 3.72
CA ILE A 168 6.04 16.62 3.24
C ILE A 168 6.68 16.01 2.00
N ALA A 169 6.79 14.68 1.96
CA ALA A 169 7.32 13.96 0.80
C ALA A 169 6.35 13.91 -0.39
N GLY A 170 5.08 14.31 -0.23
CA GLY A 170 4.04 14.19 -1.25
C GLY A 170 3.75 12.74 -1.62
N THR A 171 3.81 11.84 -0.64
CA THR A 171 3.77 10.40 -0.89
C THR A 171 2.34 9.90 -1.08
N LYS A 172 2.16 9.03 -2.06
CA LYS A 172 0.88 8.37 -2.35
C LYS A 172 0.62 7.25 -1.35
N LEU A 173 -0.64 7.07 -1.00
CA LEU A 173 -1.11 6.09 -0.04
C LEU A 173 -2.19 5.22 -0.67
N ILE A 174 -2.21 3.95 -0.29
CA ILE A 174 -3.41 3.11 -0.33
C ILE A 174 -3.74 2.81 1.11
N LEU A 175 -5.01 3.01 1.49
CA LEU A 175 -5.49 2.66 2.81
C LEU A 175 -5.98 1.22 2.81
N TRP A 176 -5.57 0.44 3.81
CA TRP A 176 -6.10 -0.90 4.04
C TRP A 176 -7.62 -0.89 4.22
N GLU A 177 -8.20 0.18 4.73
CA GLU A 177 -9.65 0.37 4.81
C GLU A 177 -10.28 0.39 3.41
N ASP A 178 -9.63 1.01 2.42
CA ASP A 178 -10.14 0.96 1.04
C ASP A 178 -9.98 -0.43 0.42
N VAL A 179 -8.88 -1.11 0.74
CA VAL A 179 -8.63 -2.50 0.31
C VAL A 179 -9.68 -3.44 0.89
N LEU A 180 -9.95 -3.36 2.20
CA LEU A 180 -10.93 -4.18 2.89
C LEU A 180 -12.35 -3.92 2.39
N ARG A 181 -12.66 -2.67 2.01
CA ARG A 181 -13.95 -2.34 1.39
C ARG A 181 -14.15 -3.01 0.04
N ILE A 182 -13.07 -3.17 -0.74
CA ILE A 182 -13.10 -3.92 -2.00
C ILE A 182 -13.24 -5.41 -1.71
N VAL A 183 -12.42 -5.94 -0.79
CA VAL A 183 -12.44 -7.33 -0.33
C VAL A 183 -13.83 -7.75 0.17
N GLY A 184 -14.52 -6.89 0.93
CA GLY A 184 -15.87 -7.17 1.44
C GLY A 184 -16.91 -7.44 0.34
N ARG A 185 -16.65 -7.00 -0.90
CA ARG A 185 -17.50 -7.22 -2.08
C ARG A 185 -17.10 -8.46 -2.88
N ILE A 186 -16.00 -9.13 -2.54
CA ILE A 186 -15.46 -10.29 -3.24
C ILE A 186 -15.55 -11.50 -2.31
N ASP A 187 -16.54 -12.36 -2.52
CA ASP A 187 -16.89 -13.44 -1.58
C ASP A 187 -15.68 -14.31 -1.21
N CYS A 188 -14.91 -14.78 -2.20
CA CYS A 188 -13.75 -15.65 -1.94
C CYS A 188 -12.61 -14.97 -1.17
N PHE A 189 -12.48 -13.64 -1.23
CA PHE A 189 -11.50 -12.91 -0.41
C PHE A 189 -12.07 -12.62 0.98
N ARG A 190 -13.36 -12.30 1.08
CA ARG A 190 -14.04 -12.08 2.37
C ARG A 190 -13.96 -13.31 3.27
N GLU A 191 -14.12 -14.50 2.70
CA GLU A 191 -14.05 -15.78 3.41
C GLU A 191 -12.67 -16.11 4.00
N LEU A 192 -11.62 -15.39 3.61
CA LEU A 192 -10.27 -15.54 4.19
C LEU A 192 -10.16 -14.95 5.60
N PHE A 193 -11.15 -14.17 6.06
CA PHE A 193 -11.14 -13.52 7.36
C PHE A 193 -12.04 -14.27 8.35
N ASP A 194 -11.50 -14.55 9.54
CA ASP A 194 -12.23 -15.18 10.66
C ASP A 194 -13.19 -14.21 11.38
N VAL A 195 -13.73 -13.20 10.69
CA VAL A 195 -14.68 -12.23 11.24
C VAL A 195 -15.98 -12.25 10.45
N PRO A 196 -17.15 -12.21 11.12
CA PRO A 196 -18.44 -12.32 10.44
C PRO A 196 -18.77 -11.10 9.57
N ASP A 197 -18.20 -9.94 9.88
CA ASP A 197 -18.41 -8.70 9.15
C ASP A 197 -17.11 -7.89 9.10
N LEU A 198 -16.69 -7.50 7.89
CA LEU A 198 -15.52 -6.66 7.66
C LEU A 198 -15.84 -5.15 7.75
N ARG A 199 -17.11 -4.75 7.66
CA ARG A 199 -17.52 -3.33 7.69
C ARG A 199 -16.92 -2.51 8.83
N PRO A 200 -16.91 -3.01 10.09
CA PRO A 200 -16.34 -2.25 11.20
C PRO A 200 -14.87 -1.88 11.01
N TYR A 201 -14.11 -2.63 10.20
CA TYR A 201 -12.68 -2.42 9.98
C TYR A 201 -12.38 -1.46 8.82
N TYR A 202 -13.38 -1.05 8.02
CA TYR A 202 -13.19 -0.12 6.91
C TYR A 202 -14.16 1.07 6.86
N GLU A 203 -15.19 1.09 7.69
CA GLU A 203 -16.14 2.21 7.80
C GLU A 203 -15.64 3.31 8.75
N THR A 204 -14.47 3.13 9.36
CA THR A 204 -13.79 4.16 10.14
C THR A 204 -13.67 5.46 9.34
N PRO A 205 -14.04 6.62 9.91
CA PRO A 205 -13.89 7.90 9.25
C PRO A 205 -12.44 8.16 8.82
N GLN A 206 -12.27 8.61 7.57
CA GLN A 206 -10.97 8.94 6.98
C GLN A 206 -10.75 10.46 6.92
N GLN A 207 -11.35 11.17 7.86
CA GLN A 207 -11.23 12.60 8.05
C GLN A 207 -11.56 12.95 9.51
N ALA A 208 -11.09 14.11 9.94
CA ALA A 208 -11.44 14.67 11.24
C ALA A 208 -12.97 14.80 11.39
N PRO A 209 -13.51 14.61 12.61
CA PRO A 209 -14.89 14.98 12.91
C PRO A 209 -15.13 16.45 12.57
N THR A 210 -16.24 16.75 11.90
CA THR A 210 -16.68 18.11 11.59
C THR A 210 -17.17 18.85 12.82
#